data_AF-B4L6L4-F1
#
_entry.id   AF-B4L6L4-F1
#
_cell.length_a   1.000
_cell.length_b   1.000
_cell.length_c   1.000
_cell.angle_alpha   90.00
_cell.angle_beta   90.00
_cell.angle_gamma   90.00
#
_symmetry.space_group_name_H-M   'P 1'
#
loop_
_entity.id
_entity.type
_entity.pdbx_description
1 polymer ?
#
loop_
_entity_poly.entity_id
_entity_poly.type
_entity_poly.pdbx_seq_one_letter_code
_entity_poly.pdbx_strand_id
1 'polypeptide(L)'
;MIGELGGPIGMPTASALNAAASATPATAPAAGVIIVSSSSGGAGSSSTGPNTATANTHHYQQQQQQQQQQQHQQQHQHQQQQQQQHKHLQQQQQQQYHQLTNNMSMLNVKGGGRYLWTDRELLMHLQNYTPLILLIDFVEKTRTKRFYESSERYEILMLVFIMRKGAPFCENKRFPAEYWVNLSVGPVAEAFDRLQAAIDIPDPQLPIHMSVTDLTTWKEMFDGAMIDIRRFAYYTDPMQLADVGVYNRITFEQRFAMQWQE
;
A
#
# COMPACT_ATOMS: atom_id res chain seq x y z
N MET A 1 -26.14 -51.75 57.63
CA MET A 1 -24.96 -52.62 57.56
C MET A 1 -24.36 -52.45 56.18
N ILE A 2 -23.04 -52.15 56.12
CA ILE A 2 -22.08 -52.29 55.00
C ILE A 2 -22.41 -51.46 53.73
N GLY A 3 -21.63 -50.48 53.27
CA GLY A 3 -20.16 -50.33 53.19
C GLY A 3 -19.79 -50.37 51.70
N GLU A 4 -19.51 -49.24 51.04
CA GLU A 4 -18.19 -48.62 50.78
C GLU A 4 -17.48 -49.16 49.50
N LEU A 5 -16.67 -48.28 48.88
CA LEU A 5 -15.60 -48.49 47.88
C LEU A 5 -16.05 -48.49 46.40
N GLY A 6 -15.46 -47.79 45.44
CA GLY A 6 -14.20 -47.04 45.24
C GLY A 6 -13.99 -47.00 43.70
N GLY A 7 -13.27 -46.13 43.00
CA GLY A 7 -12.41 -44.97 43.20
C GLY A 7 -12.01 -44.46 41.79
N PRO A 8 -11.51 -43.22 41.60
CA PRO A 8 -11.18 -42.66 40.29
C PRO A 8 -9.72 -42.90 39.87
N ILE A 9 -9.50 -43.19 38.57
CA ILE A 9 -8.18 -43.44 37.97
C ILE A 9 -7.57 -42.12 37.45
N GLY A 10 -6.54 -41.67 38.17
CA GLY A 10 -5.23 -41.18 37.69
C GLY A 10 -5.10 -40.27 36.46
N MET A 11 -4.77 -39.00 36.70
CA MET A 11 -3.91 -38.18 35.83
C MET A 11 -2.47 -38.22 36.32
N PRO A 12 -1.45 -38.31 35.45
CA PRO A 12 -0.07 -37.98 35.80
C PRO A 12 0.29 -36.51 35.51
N THR A 13 0.98 -35.95 36.49
CA THR A 13 1.60 -34.63 36.60
C THR A 13 3.06 -34.59 36.12
N ALA A 14 3.51 -33.38 35.75
CA ALA A 14 4.89 -32.83 35.84
C ALA A 14 5.90 -33.30 34.76
N SER A 15 6.92 -32.55 34.30
CA SER A 15 7.79 -31.55 34.96
C SER A 15 8.68 -30.78 33.97
N ALA A 16 9.03 -29.53 34.36
CA ALA A 16 10.38 -28.89 34.40
C ALA A 16 11.20 -28.67 33.10
N LEU A 17 11.47 -27.41 32.72
CA LEU A 17 12.68 -26.58 33.01
C LEU A 17 13.97 -27.02 32.29
N ASN A 18 14.53 -26.14 31.44
CA ASN A 18 15.99 -25.93 31.43
C ASN A 18 16.36 -24.50 30.98
N ALA A 19 17.46 -24.00 31.55
CA ALA A 19 17.87 -22.59 31.58
C ALA A 19 19.32 -22.38 31.09
N ALA A 20 19.65 -21.11 30.78
CA ALA A 20 20.97 -20.44 30.83
C ALA A 20 22.04 -20.86 29.76
N ALA A 21 23.05 -20.08 29.32
CA ALA A 21 23.65 -18.83 29.81
C ALA A 21 24.55 -18.13 28.74
N SER A 22 24.70 -16.80 28.87
CA SER A 22 25.92 -15.92 28.77
C SER A 22 26.92 -15.96 27.58
N ALA A 23 27.27 -14.79 27.03
CA ALA A 23 28.55 -14.05 27.30
C ALA A 23 28.81 -12.84 26.34
N THR A 24 29.27 -11.72 26.91
CA THR A 24 29.80 -10.44 26.37
C THR A 24 31.34 -10.50 26.10
N PRO A 25 32.17 -9.43 25.87
CA PRO A 25 32.04 -8.02 25.34
C PRO A 25 33.19 -7.58 24.34
N ALA A 26 33.33 -6.25 24.11
CA ALA A 26 34.53 -5.43 23.73
C ALA A 26 34.60 -4.92 22.26
N THR A 27 35.07 -3.72 21.85
CA THR A 27 35.97 -2.67 22.42
C THR A 27 35.83 -1.36 21.59
N ALA A 28 36.11 -0.18 22.18
CA ALA A 28 36.19 1.17 21.55
C ALA A 28 37.61 1.47 20.95
N PRO A 29 38.08 2.74 20.74
CA PRO A 29 37.70 3.88 19.88
C PRO A 29 38.88 4.37 18.97
N ALA A 30 38.72 5.40 18.09
CA ALA A 30 39.85 6.29 17.70
C ALA A 30 39.44 7.59 16.98
N ALA A 31 40.11 8.68 17.37
CA ALA A 31 40.10 10.03 16.79
C ALA A 31 41.22 10.22 15.74
N GLY A 32 41.12 11.26 14.90
CA GLY A 32 42.18 11.73 13.97
C GLY A 32 41.69 12.89 13.09
N VAL A 33 41.91 14.16 13.42
CA VAL A 33 43.08 15.05 13.10
C VAL A 33 43.04 15.71 11.70
N ILE A 34 42.77 17.03 11.71
CA ILE A 34 43.41 18.20 11.04
C ILE A 34 44.29 17.95 9.80
N ILE A 35 44.19 18.78 8.73
CA ILE A 35 45.27 19.65 8.14
C ILE A 35 44.68 20.68 7.14
N VAL A 36 45.09 21.94 7.35
CA VAL A 36 45.06 23.16 6.52
C VAL A 36 46.23 23.20 5.51
N SER A 37 46.07 23.88 4.36
CA SER A 37 47.09 24.69 3.61
C SER A 37 46.56 24.95 2.18
N SER A 38 46.35 26.17 1.64
CA SER A 38 47.18 27.37 1.44
C SER A 38 48.25 27.27 0.34
N SER A 39 48.05 28.00 -0.77
CA SER A 39 49.06 28.72 -1.58
C SER A 39 48.31 29.44 -2.72
N SER A 40 48.28 30.77 -2.88
CA SER A 40 49.31 31.83 -3.01
C SER A 40 50.00 31.89 -4.38
N GLY A 41 49.80 33.02 -5.07
CA GLY A 41 50.89 33.72 -5.77
C GLY A 41 50.77 33.80 -7.29
N GLY A 42 50.91 35.01 -7.84
CA GLY A 42 51.25 35.22 -9.26
C GLY A 42 50.88 36.60 -9.78
N ALA A 43 51.74 37.59 -9.54
CA ALA A 43 51.58 39.00 -9.90
C ALA A 43 51.99 39.36 -11.35
N GLY A 44 51.52 40.54 -11.80
CA GLY A 44 52.20 41.45 -12.74
C GLY A 44 51.85 41.26 -14.23
N SER A 45 51.77 42.29 -15.08
CA SER A 45 52.14 43.70 -14.96
C SER A 45 51.42 44.55 -16.03
N SER A 46 51.37 45.84 -15.76
CA SER A 46 50.92 47.01 -16.52
C SER A 46 51.32 47.14 -18.00
N SER A 47 50.45 47.77 -18.81
CA SER A 47 50.84 48.88 -19.72
C SER A 47 49.64 49.59 -20.39
N THR A 48 49.48 50.88 -20.06
CA THR A 48 49.17 52.06 -20.92
C THR A 48 48.37 51.93 -22.23
N GLY A 49 47.36 52.80 -22.36
CA GLY A 49 47.16 53.60 -23.59
C GLY A 49 45.73 53.66 -24.16
N PRO A 50 45.22 54.83 -24.60
CA PRO A 50 43.79 55.12 -24.75
C PRO A 50 43.29 54.90 -26.19
N ASN A 51 41.96 54.72 -26.38
CA ASN A 51 41.15 55.47 -27.36
C ASN A 51 39.70 54.95 -27.47
N THR A 52 38.81 55.94 -27.48
CA THR A 52 37.44 56.03 -28.02
C THR A 52 36.95 54.93 -28.99
N ALA A 53 35.78 54.34 -28.69
CA ALA A 53 34.75 53.99 -29.69
C ALA A 53 33.41 53.63 -29.01
N THR A 54 32.60 54.64 -28.69
CA THR A 54 31.14 54.50 -28.55
C THR A 54 30.54 54.27 -29.93
N ALA A 55 30.00 53.06 -30.18
CA ALA A 55 28.84 52.78 -31.04
C ALA A 55 28.88 51.31 -31.54
N ASN A 56 28.40 50.35 -30.74
CA ASN A 56 27.88 49.09 -31.29
C ASN A 56 27.00 48.26 -30.33
N THR A 57 26.55 48.85 -29.23
CA THR A 57 25.78 48.11 -28.19
C THR A 57 24.28 47.98 -28.49
N HIS A 58 23.77 48.58 -29.58
CA HIS A 58 22.33 48.53 -29.89
C HIS A 58 21.91 47.35 -30.79
N HIS A 59 22.82 46.72 -31.54
CA HIS A 59 22.45 45.60 -32.42
C HIS A 59 22.28 44.26 -31.69
N TYR A 60 23.01 44.03 -30.59
CA TYR A 60 22.91 42.78 -29.82
C TYR A 60 21.64 42.68 -28.97
N GLN A 61 21.07 43.80 -28.52
CA GLN A 61 19.82 43.79 -27.75
C GLN A 61 18.59 43.47 -28.61
N GLN A 62 18.57 43.86 -29.89
CA GLN A 62 17.45 43.51 -30.79
C GLN A 62 17.45 42.04 -31.22
N GLN A 63 18.62 41.40 -31.39
CA GLN A 63 18.66 39.97 -31.70
C GLN A 63 18.25 39.08 -30.50
N GLN A 64 18.54 39.48 -29.26
CA GLN A 64 18.07 38.72 -28.09
C GLN A 64 16.54 38.78 -27.90
N GLN A 65 15.88 39.90 -28.25
CA GLN A 65 14.42 39.97 -28.17
C GLN A 65 13.71 39.11 -29.22
N GLN A 66 14.26 38.93 -30.42
CA GLN A 66 13.67 38.03 -31.41
C GLN A 66 13.81 36.55 -31.04
N GLN A 67 14.91 36.13 -30.40
CA GLN A 67 15.04 34.75 -29.91
C GLN A 67 14.09 34.45 -28.74
N GLN A 68 13.82 35.40 -27.84
CA GLN A 68 12.85 35.18 -26.76
C GLN A 68 11.41 35.06 -27.26
N GLN A 69 11.03 35.74 -28.36
CA GLN A 69 9.71 35.57 -28.95
C GLN A 69 9.53 34.20 -29.64
N GLN A 70 10.57 33.65 -30.27
CA GLN A 70 10.47 32.29 -30.83
C GLN A 70 10.37 31.20 -29.76
N GLN A 71 11.05 31.36 -28.62
CA GLN A 71 10.89 30.42 -27.49
C GLN A 71 9.48 30.45 -26.89
N HIS A 72 8.86 31.63 -26.76
CA HIS A 72 7.48 31.73 -26.25
C HIS A 72 6.46 31.09 -27.21
N GLN A 73 6.67 31.17 -28.53
CA GLN A 73 5.80 30.49 -29.48
C GLN A 73 5.93 28.97 -29.43
N GLN A 74 7.14 28.42 -29.28
CA GLN A 74 7.30 26.97 -29.11
C GLN A 74 6.70 26.47 -27.78
N GLN A 75 6.84 27.25 -26.71
CA GLN A 75 6.30 26.84 -25.41
C GLN A 75 4.76 26.85 -25.40
N HIS A 76 4.12 27.82 -26.09
CA HIS A 76 2.67 27.81 -26.24
C HIS A 76 2.16 26.63 -27.09
N GLN A 77 2.90 26.25 -28.15
CA GLN A 77 2.52 25.10 -28.96
C GLN A 77 2.61 23.79 -28.17
N HIS A 78 3.64 23.63 -27.33
CA HIS A 78 3.78 22.47 -26.45
C HIS A 78 2.69 22.40 -25.38
N GLN A 79 2.31 23.54 -24.80
CA GLN A 79 1.27 23.60 -23.78
C GLN A 79 -0.12 23.28 -24.37
N GLN A 80 -0.38 23.70 -25.61
CA GLN A 80 -1.63 23.38 -26.30
C GLN A 80 -1.72 21.90 -26.67
N GLN A 81 -0.59 21.26 -26.99
CA GLN A 81 -0.53 19.83 -27.28
C GLN A 81 -0.75 18.98 -26.01
N GLN A 82 -0.21 19.41 -24.85
CA GLN A 82 -0.49 18.75 -23.57
C GLN A 82 -1.98 18.86 -23.17
N GLN A 83 -2.64 20.00 -23.40
CA GLN A 83 -4.06 20.12 -23.11
C GLN A 83 -4.92 19.21 -23.99
N GLN A 84 -4.57 19.00 -25.26
CA GLN A 84 -5.30 18.05 -26.11
C GLN A 84 -5.13 16.61 -25.65
N GLN A 85 -3.92 16.23 -25.21
CA GLN A 85 -3.69 14.88 -24.66
C GLN A 85 -4.50 14.63 -23.38
N HIS A 86 -4.59 15.63 -22.50
CA HIS A 86 -5.37 15.50 -21.26
C HIS A 86 -6.87 15.36 -21.54
N LYS A 87 -7.40 16.10 -22.53
CA LYS A 87 -8.80 15.99 -22.94
C LYS A 87 -9.14 14.61 -23.51
N HIS A 88 -8.22 14.03 -24.28
CA HIS A 88 -8.42 12.70 -24.85
C HIS A 88 -8.42 11.61 -23.77
N LEU A 89 -7.50 11.70 -22.79
CA LEU A 89 -7.44 10.75 -21.68
C LEU A 89 -8.70 10.82 -20.80
N GLN A 90 -9.20 12.03 -20.55
CA GLN A 90 -10.42 12.22 -19.76
C GLN A 90 -11.67 11.67 -20.48
N GLN A 91 -11.74 11.81 -21.81
CA GLN A 91 -12.86 11.27 -22.59
C GLN A 91 -12.82 9.73 -22.67
N GLN A 92 -11.63 9.13 -22.72
CA GLN A 92 -11.47 7.68 -22.68
C GLN A 92 -11.92 7.10 -21.33
N GLN A 93 -11.65 7.80 -20.22
CA GLN A 93 -12.10 7.39 -18.89
C GLN A 93 -13.64 7.46 -18.74
N GLN A 94 -14.28 8.48 -19.35
CA GLN A 94 -15.76 8.56 -19.36
C GLN A 94 -16.44 7.48 -20.22
N GLN A 95 -15.83 7.07 -21.33
CA GLN A 95 -16.36 5.96 -22.13
C GLN A 95 -16.23 4.62 -21.42
N GLN A 96 -15.14 4.39 -20.68
CA GLN A 96 -14.99 3.20 -19.85
C GLN A 96 -16.06 3.17 -18.75
N TYR A 97 -16.34 4.32 -18.13
CA TYR A 97 -17.43 4.43 -17.14
C TYR A 97 -18.81 4.17 -17.75
N HIS A 98 -19.08 4.68 -18.96
CA HIS A 98 -20.35 4.40 -19.66
C HIS A 98 -20.50 2.95 -20.10
N GLN A 99 -19.42 2.24 -20.47
CA GLN A 99 -19.51 0.81 -20.77
C GLN A 99 -19.69 -0.04 -19.50
N LEU A 100 -19.11 0.35 -18.36
CA LEU A 100 -19.37 -0.26 -17.06
C LEU A 100 -20.83 -0.04 -16.62
N THR A 101 -21.35 1.18 -16.78
CA THR A 101 -22.76 1.50 -16.49
C THR A 101 -23.73 0.81 -17.45
N ASN A 102 -23.44 0.76 -18.76
CA ASN A 102 -24.29 0.06 -19.73
C ASN A 102 -24.26 -1.46 -19.57
N ASN A 103 -23.12 -2.05 -19.21
CA ASN A 103 -23.07 -3.48 -18.84
C ASN A 103 -23.80 -3.75 -17.52
N MET A 104 -23.80 -2.83 -16.56
CA MET A 104 -24.65 -2.95 -15.36
C MET A 104 -26.14 -2.82 -15.70
N SER A 105 -26.52 -1.98 -16.67
CA SER A 105 -27.92 -1.76 -17.03
C SER A 105 -28.54 -2.90 -17.86
N MET A 106 -27.72 -3.74 -18.50
CA MET A 106 -28.16 -4.94 -19.24
C MET A 106 -28.19 -6.22 -18.39
N LEU A 107 -27.60 -6.22 -17.19
CA LEU A 107 -27.74 -7.29 -16.20
C LEU A 107 -29.01 -7.18 -15.35
N ASN A 108 -29.99 -6.40 -15.81
CA ASN A 108 -31.36 -6.40 -15.28
C ASN A 108 -32.10 -7.67 -15.74
N VAL A 109 -31.53 -8.84 -15.42
CA VAL A 109 -32.06 -10.16 -15.73
C VAL A 109 -33.00 -10.57 -14.59
N LYS A 110 -34.29 -10.34 -14.79
CA LYS A 110 -35.40 -11.23 -14.39
C LYS A 110 -35.49 -11.74 -12.93
N GLY A 111 -34.88 -11.06 -11.97
CA GLY A 111 -35.19 -11.22 -10.54
C GLY A 111 -35.38 -9.84 -9.95
N GLY A 112 -36.62 -9.45 -9.66
CA GLY A 112 -37.03 -8.10 -9.25
C GLY A 112 -36.61 -7.72 -7.83
N GLY A 113 -35.56 -8.34 -7.31
CA GLY A 113 -35.18 -8.18 -5.93
C GLY A 113 -34.28 -6.98 -5.68
N ARG A 114 -34.44 -6.39 -4.51
CA ARG A 114 -33.63 -5.26 -4.05
C ARG A 114 -33.40 -5.30 -2.56
N TYR A 115 -32.26 -4.78 -2.13
CA TYR A 115 -32.03 -4.47 -0.74
C TYR A 115 -32.78 -3.22 -0.31
N LEU A 116 -33.32 -3.22 0.91
CA LEU A 116 -33.78 -2.00 1.56
C LEU A 116 -32.59 -1.22 2.11
N TRP A 117 -32.27 -0.08 1.49
CA TRP A 117 -31.23 0.84 1.96
C TRP A 117 -31.83 1.92 2.84
N THR A 118 -31.09 2.30 3.89
CA THR A 118 -31.39 3.48 4.70
C THR A 118 -30.36 4.55 4.39
N ASP A 119 -29.18 4.50 5.00
CA ASP A 119 -28.03 5.39 4.74
C ASP A 119 -26.69 4.67 5.01
N ARG A 120 -26.66 3.78 6.02
CA ARG A 120 -25.48 3.01 6.40
C ARG A 120 -25.00 2.08 5.29
N GLU A 121 -25.93 1.52 4.53
CA GLU A 121 -25.66 0.54 3.46
C GLU A 121 -24.87 1.14 2.30
N LEU A 122 -25.08 2.44 2.03
CA LEU A 122 -24.36 3.15 0.97
C LEU A 122 -22.86 3.18 1.24
N LEU A 123 -22.47 3.41 2.51
CA LEU A 123 -21.06 3.40 2.91
C LEU A 123 -20.44 2.00 2.77
N MET A 124 -21.21 0.94 2.98
CA MET A 124 -20.73 -0.44 2.82
C MET A 124 -20.45 -0.78 1.35
N HIS A 125 -21.22 -0.22 0.41
CA HIS A 125 -21.01 -0.43 -1.02
C HIS A 125 -19.74 0.25 -1.56
N LEU A 126 -19.31 1.35 -0.92
CA LEU A 126 -18.10 2.09 -1.29
C LEU A 126 -16.80 1.44 -0.78
N GLN A 127 -16.90 0.41 0.05
CA GLN A 127 -15.75 -0.29 0.61
C GLN A 127 -15.14 -1.25 -0.40
N ASN A 128 -13.85 -1.52 -0.20
CA ASN A 128 -13.11 -2.49 -1.00
C ASN A 128 -13.27 -3.89 -0.44
N TYR A 129 -13.55 -4.85 -1.32
CA TYR A 129 -13.69 -6.26 -1.01
C TYR A 129 -12.79 -7.10 -1.90
N THR A 130 -12.57 -8.35 -1.49
CA THR A 130 -11.93 -9.36 -2.32
C THR A 130 -12.55 -10.73 -2.05
N PRO A 131 -12.69 -11.64 -3.02
CA PRO A 131 -13.07 -13.02 -2.76
C PRO A 131 -12.10 -13.69 -1.79
N LEU A 132 -12.58 -14.49 -0.84
CA LEU A 132 -11.74 -15.20 0.14
C LEU A 132 -10.67 -16.07 -0.53
N ILE A 133 -10.99 -16.66 -1.69
CA ILE A 133 -10.03 -17.46 -2.46
C ILE A 133 -8.80 -16.65 -2.90
N LEU A 134 -8.95 -15.35 -3.19
CA LEU A 134 -7.83 -14.48 -3.54
C LEU A 134 -7.00 -14.11 -2.32
N LEU A 135 -7.62 -13.99 -1.14
CA LEU A 135 -6.89 -13.83 0.12
C LEU A 135 -6.03 -15.06 0.42
N ILE A 136 -6.59 -16.27 0.23
CA ILE A 136 -5.85 -17.52 0.42
C ILE A 136 -4.68 -17.60 -0.56
N ASP A 137 -4.91 -17.32 -1.85
CA ASP A 137 -3.86 -17.29 -2.87
C ASP A 137 -2.76 -16.26 -2.54
N PHE A 138 -3.13 -15.08 -2.01
CA PHE A 138 -2.18 -14.09 -1.52
C PHE A 138 -1.31 -14.60 -0.37
N VAL A 139 -1.91 -15.27 0.62
CA VAL A 139 -1.17 -15.86 1.76
C VAL A 139 -0.17 -16.90 1.27
N GLU A 140 -0.58 -17.77 0.34
CA GLU A 140 0.28 -18.82 -0.21
C GLU A 140 1.42 -18.26 -1.07
N LYS A 141 1.12 -17.27 -1.92
CA LYS A 141 2.14 -16.58 -2.74
C LYS A 141 3.16 -15.83 -1.90
N THR A 142 2.72 -15.20 -0.82
CA THR A 142 3.61 -14.39 0.03
C THR A 142 4.53 -15.27 0.88
N ARG A 143 4.15 -16.53 1.17
CA ARG A 143 4.93 -17.46 1.99
C ARG A 143 6.33 -17.77 1.44
N THR A 144 6.50 -17.71 0.12
CA THR A 144 7.78 -18.04 -0.54
C THR A 144 8.62 -16.82 -0.91
N LYS A 145 8.14 -15.60 -0.61
CA LYS A 145 8.82 -14.34 -0.90
C LYS A 145 9.87 -14.01 0.18
N ARG A 146 10.98 -13.41 -0.23
CA ARG A 146 12.05 -12.92 0.65
C ARG A 146 11.82 -11.46 0.98
N PHE A 147 11.49 -11.18 2.23
CA PHE A 147 11.28 -9.82 2.74
C PHE A 147 12.43 -8.84 2.47
N TYR A 148 13.67 -9.33 2.51
CA TYR A 148 14.86 -8.50 2.34
C TYR A 148 15.09 -8.06 0.88
N GLU A 149 14.42 -8.69 -0.08
CA GLU A 149 14.47 -8.30 -1.49
C GLU A 149 13.45 -7.19 -1.75
N SER A 150 13.94 -5.99 -2.12
CA SER A 150 13.06 -4.84 -2.35
C SER A 150 12.05 -5.11 -3.47
N SER A 151 12.45 -5.81 -4.54
CA SER A 151 11.56 -6.19 -5.64
C SER A 151 10.40 -7.06 -5.16
N GLU A 152 10.65 -8.01 -4.27
CA GLU A 152 9.61 -8.88 -3.72
C GLU A 152 8.68 -8.13 -2.77
N ARG A 153 9.17 -7.15 -2.01
CA ARG A 153 8.29 -6.24 -1.24
C ARG A 153 7.36 -5.44 -2.13
N TYR A 154 7.87 -4.91 -3.25
CA TYR A 154 7.03 -4.21 -4.23
C TYR A 154 5.99 -5.14 -4.85
N GLU A 155 6.33 -6.39 -5.15
CA GLU A 155 5.36 -7.37 -5.64
C GLU A 155 4.26 -7.65 -4.61
N ILE A 156 4.60 -7.81 -3.33
CA ILE A 156 3.61 -7.98 -2.25
C ILE A 156 2.67 -6.76 -2.20
N LEU A 157 3.22 -5.54 -2.25
CA LEU A 157 2.42 -4.31 -2.27
C LEU A 157 1.47 -4.26 -3.48
N MET A 158 1.94 -4.68 -4.65
CA MET A 158 1.10 -4.80 -5.85
C MET A 158 -0.01 -5.82 -5.70
N LEU A 159 0.27 -6.98 -5.10
CA LEU A 159 -0.76 -7.99 -4.81
C LEU A 159 -1.86 -7.42 -3.90
N VAL A 160 -1.49 -6.69 -2.85
CA VAL A 160 -2.45 -6.02 -1.96
C VAL A 160 -3.32 -5.03 -2.74
N PHE A 161 -2.72 -4.25 -3.64
CA PHE A 161 -3.45 -3.25 -4.43
C PHE A 161 -4.45 -3.89 -5.40
N ILE A 162 -4.04 -4.91 -6.16
CA ILE A 162 -4.92 -5.53 -7.16
C ILE A 162 -6.09 -6.30 -6.55
N MET A 163 -5.96 -6.76 -5.29
CA MET A 163 -6.99 -7.49 -4.58
C MET A 163 -8.15 -6.60 -4.14
N ARG A 164 -7.93 -5.30 -3.91
CA ARG A 164 -8.95 -4.33 -3.51
C ARG A 164 -9.91 -4.06 -4.67
N LYS A 165 -11.05 -4.77 -4.70
CA LYS A 165 -12.14 -4.59 -5.68
C LYS A 165 -13.32 -3.86 -5.05
N GLY A 166 -14.24 -3.35 -5.86
CA GLY A 166 -15.50 -2.79 -5.35
C GLY A 166 -16.39 -3.85 -4.69
N ALA A 167 -17.38 -3.40 -3.92
CA ALA A 167 -18.31 -4.28 -3.22
C ALA A 167 -19.04 -5.24 -4.19
N PRO A 168 -19.22 -6.52 -3.79
CA PRO A 168 -19.81 -7.52 -4.68
C PRO A 168 -21.34 -7.44 -4.78
N PHE A 169 -21.96 -6.50 -4.07
CA PHE A 169 -23.41 -6.29 -3.95
C PHE A 169 -23.73 -4.82 -4.24
N CYS A 170 -24.97 -4.52 -4.59
CA CYS A 170 -25.53 -3.15 -4.65
C CYS A 170 -27.05 -3.23 -4.39
N GLU A 171 -27.79 -2.13 -4.51
CA GLU A 171 -29.23 -2.12 -4.19
C GLU A 171 -29.97 -3.23 -4.95
N ASN A 172 -29.68 -3.38 -6.25
CA ASN A 172 -30.32 -4.35 -7.14
C ASN A 172 -29.47 -5.62 -7.35
N LYS A 173 -28.47 -5.86 -6.51
CA LYS A 173 -27.60 -7.03 -6.60
C LYS A 173 -27.33 -7.60 -5.21
N ARG A 174 -27.92 -8.77 -4.94
CA ARG A 174 -27.77 -9.47 -3.67
C ARG A 174 -26.32 -9.89 -3.43
N PHE A 175 -25.94 -9.99 -2.15
CA PHE A 175 -24.60 -10.44 -1.76
C PHE A 175 -24.36 -11.90 -2.21
N PRO A 176 -23.16 -12.23 -2.72
CA PRO A 176 -22.86 -13.57 -3.22
C PRO A 176 -22.94 -14.66 -2.14
N ALA A 177 -23.15 -15.91 -2.57
CA ALA A 177 -23.17 -17.04 -1.63
C ALA A 177 -21.77 -17.41 -1.14
N GLU A 178 -20.74 -17.11 -1.94
CA GLU A 178 -19.33 -17.31 -1.61
C GLU A 178 -18.84 -16.29 -0.58
N TYR A 179 -17.71 -16.61 0.05
CA TYR A 179 -17.08 -15.72 1.02
C TYR A 179 -16.32 -14.58 0.35
N TRP A 180 -16.56 -13.37 0.85
CA TRP A 180 -15.91 -12.12 0.47
C TRP A 180 -15.35 -11.44 1.71
N VAL A 181 -14.15 -10.92 1.57
CA VAL A 181 -13.37 -10.28 2.62
C VAL A 181 -13.48 -8.77 2.42
N ASN A 182 -13.82 -8.05 3.48
CA ASN A 182 -13.75 -6.60 3.52
C ASN A 182 -12.31 -6.17 3.78
N LEU A 183 -11.75 -5.36 2.89
CA LEU A 183 -10.38 -4.83 2.98
C LEU A 183 -10.35 -3.36 3.39
N SER A 184 -11.50 -2.72 3.60
CA SER A 184 -11.59 -1.33 4.03
C SER A 184 -11.79 -1.15 5.52
N VAL A 185 -12.46 -2.10 6.18
CA VAL A 185 -12.77 -2.02 7.62
C VAL A 185 -12.65 -3.38 8.30
N GLY A 186 -12.30 -3.37 9.58
CA GLY A 186 -12.24 -4.53 10.45
C GLY A 186 -10.85 -5.17 10.56
N PRO A 187 -10.72 -6.28 11.32
CA PRO A 187 -9.43 -6.87 11.67
C PRO A 187 -8.56 -7.26 10.47
N VAL A 188 -9.16 -7.75 9.38
CA VAL A 188 -8.41 -8.08 8.16
C VAL A 188 -7.84 -6.80 7.51
N ALA A 189 -8.63 -5.74 7.40
CA ALA A 189 -8.17 -4.46 6.84
C ALA A 189 -7.01 -3.89 7.66
N GLU A 190 -7.13 -3.88 8.98
CA GLU A 190 -6.07 -3.42 9.89
C GLU A 190 -4.78 -4.25 9.75
N ALA A 191 -4.90 -5.55 9.53
CA ALA A 191 -3.73 -6.40 9.29
C ALA A 191 -3.04 -6.09 7.95
N PHE A 192 -3.81 -5.76 6.91
CA PHE A 192 -3.26 -5.27 5.64
C PHE A 192 -2.61 -3.89 5.78
N ASP A 193 -3.15 -3.00 6.61
CA ASP A 193 -2.54 -1.69 6.87
C ASP A 193 -1.21 -1.84 7.61
N ARG A 194 -1.14 -2.75 8.61
CA ARG A 194 0.12 -3.12 9.28
C ARG A 194 1.13 -3.73 8.31
N LEU A 195 0.68 -4.60 7.41
CA LEU A 195 1.54 -5.19 6.38
C LEU A 195 2.10 -4.12 5.45
N GLN A 196 1.25 -3.21 4.98
CA GLN A 196 1.65 -2.12 4.08
C GLN A 196 2.67 -1.20 4.75
N ALA A 197 2.46 -0.85 6.02
CA ALA A 197 3.45 -0.12 6.80
C ALA A 197 4.78 -0.89 6.90
N ALA A 198 4.74 -2.20 7.15
CA ALA A 198 5.95 -3.01 7.32
C ALA A 198 6.79 -3.20 6.04
N ILE A 199 6.22 -2.97 4.85
CA ILE A 199 6.92 -3.09 3.57
C ILE A 199 7.34 -1.75 2.96
N ASP A 200 6.78 -0.63 3.42
CA ASP A 200 7.14 0.73 3.04
C ASP A 200 8.38 1.21 3.81
N ILE A 201 9.50 0.52 3.59
CA ILE A 201 10.76 0.84 4.27
C ILE A 201 11.38 2.08 3.61
N PRO A 202 11.73 3.14 4.37
CA PRO A 202 12.40 4.32 3.84
C PRO A 202 13.68 3.99 3.07
N ASP A 203 13.92 4.67 1.94
CA ASP A 203 15.08 4.45 1.06
C ASP A 203 16.41 4.65 1.83
N PRO A 204 17.33 3.66 1.83
CA PRO A 204 18.65 3.78 2.45
C PRO A 204 19.57 4.87 1.86
N GLN A 205 19.17 5.57 0.79
CA GLN A 205 20.00 6.60 0.16
C GLN A 205 20.22 7.87 0.99
N LEU A 206 19.61 7.99 2.17
CA LEU A 206 20.08 8.92 3.21
C LEU A 206 21.16 8.20 4.03
N PRO A 207 22.45 8.61 3.96
CA PRO A 207 23.60 7.89 4.53
C PRO A 207 23.67 7.81 6.07
N ILE A 208 22.56 8.05 6.78
CA ILE A 208 22.52 8.03 8.24
C ILE A 208 21.70 6.82 8.69
N HIS A 209 22.37 5.66 8.69
CA HIS A 209 22.13 4.53 9.59
C HIS A 209 20.68 4.00 9.70
N MET A 210 20.26 3.11 8.79
CA MET A 210 19.43 1.98 9.26
C MET A 210 20.37 0.91 9.80
N SER A 211 20.30 0.66 11.10
CA SER A 211 21.02 -0.43 11.74
C SER A 211 20.37 -1.78 11.38
N VAL A 212 21.12 -2.88 11.49
CA VAL A 212 20.58 -4.24 11.34
C VAL A 212 19.42 -4.50 12.32
N THR A 213 19.47 -3.85 13.48
CA THR A 213 18.41 -3.88 14.50
C THR A 213 17.11 -3.29 13.96
N ASP A 214 17.17 -2.18 13.21
CA ASP A 214 15.98 -1.55 12.62
C ASP A 214 15.31 -2.48 11.58
N LEU A 215 16.12 -3.11 10.72
CA LEU A 215 15.60 -4.02 9.69
C LEU A 215 14.97 -5.30 10.29
N THR A 216 15.47 -5.73 11.45
CA THR A 216 14.88 -6.85 12.21
C THR A 216 13.49 -6.48 12.73
N THR A 217 13.33 -5.26 13.26
CA THR A 217 12.02 -4.76 13.70
C THR A 217 11.02 -4.69 12.55
N TRP A 218 11.42 -4.20 11.37
CA TRP A 218 10.55 -4.20 10.18
C TRP A 218 10.12 -5.62 9.78
N LYS A 219 11.06 -6.58 9.87
CA LYS A 219 10.76 -7.99 9.59
C LYS A 219 9.76 -8.58 10.58
N GLU A 220 9.90 -8.27 11.87
CA GLU A 220 8.97 -8.71 12.91
C GLU A 220 7.57 -8.13 12.68
N MET A 221 7.46 -6.85 12.31
CA MET A 221 6.19 -6.21 11.95
C MET A 221 5.54 -6.90 10.74
N PHE A 222 6.33 -7.21 9.72
CA PHE A 222 5.87 -7.95 8.53
C PHE A 222 5.35 -9.33 8.90
N ASP A 223 6.11 -10.09 9.70
CA ASP A 223 5.74 -11.45 10.12
C ASP A 223 4.48 -11.45 10.97
N GLY A 224 4.37 -10.52 11.92
CA GLY A 224 3.18 -10.35 12.75
C GLY A 224 1.93 -10.11 11.91
N ALA A 225 2.00 -9.17 10.95
CA ALA A 225 0.90 -8.89 10.04
C ALA A 225 0.53 -10.13 9.19
N MET A 226 1.53 -10.83 8.63
CA MET A 226 1.28 -12.03 7.82
C MET A 226 0.70 -13.20 8.63
N ILE A 227 1.08 -13.35 9.90
CA ILE A 227 0.51 -14.35 10.80
C ILE A 227 -0.98 -14.07 11.03
N ASP A 228 -1.36 -12.82 11.28
CA ASP A 228 -2.75 -12.42 11.46
C ASP A 228 -3.58 -12.65 10.20
N ILE A 229 -3.09 -12.19 9.05
CA ILE A 229 -3.76 -12.38 7.74
C ILE A 229 -3.98 -13.88 7.47
N ARG A 230 -2.95 -14.70 7.70
CA ARG A 230 -3.08 -16.16 7.55
C ARG A 230 -4.13 -16.73 8.50
N ARG A 231 -4.10 -16.33 9.77
CA ARG A 231 -5.07 -16.81 10.77
C ARG A 231 -6.50 -16.50 10.33
N PHE A 232 -6.76 -15.29 9.85
CA PHE A 232 -8.09 -14.88 9.38
C PHE A 232 -8.52 -15.64 8.13
N ALA A 233 -7.60 -15.89 7.18
CA ALA A 233 -7.90 -16.60 5.94
C ALA A 233 -8.33 -18.06 6.16
N TYR A 234 -7.92 -18.68 7.27
CA TYR A 234 -8.16 -20.10 7.56
C TYR A 234 -9.15 -20.35 8.71
N TYR A 235 -9.89 -19.34 9.16
CA TYR A 235 -11.04 -19.61 10.01
C TYR A 235 -12.08 -20.46 9.28
N THR A 236 -12.68 -21.41 10.00
CA THR A 236 -13.70 -22.33 9.47
C THR A 236 -15.08 -22.02 10.00
N ASP A 237 -15.17 -21.37 11.17
CA ASP A 237 -16.45 -20.98 11.77
C ASP A 237 -17.02 -19.72 11.09
N PRO A 238 -18.26 -19.75 10.57
CA PRO A 238 -18.85 -18.61 9.87
C PRO A 238 -19.00 -17.35 10.72
N MET A 239 -19.22 -17.48 12.03
CA MET A 239 -19.38 -16.31 12.91
C MET A 239 -18.03 -15.66 13.20
N GLN A 240 -16.99 -16.45 13.44
CA GLN A 240 -15.62 -15.94 13.57
C GLN A 240 -15.14 -15.26 12.29
N LEU A 241 -15.46 -15.83 11.12
CA LEU A 241 -15.17 -15.20 9.83
C LEU A 241 -15.85 -13.82 9.73
N ALA A 242 -17.13 -13.73 10.09
CA ALA A 242 -17.87 -12.48 10.07
C ALA A 242 -17.28 -11.44 11.05
N ASP A 243 -16.80 -11.86 12.22
CA ASP A 243 -16.16 -10.98 13.20
C ASP A 243 -14.87 -10.33 12.67
N VAL A 244 -14.15 -11.01 11.79
CA VAL A 244 -12.92 -10.48 11.18
C VAL A 244 -13.13 -9.78 9.84
N GLY A 245 -14.38 -9.67 9.39
CA GLY A 245 -14.72 -8.98 8.14
C GLY A 245 -14.82 -9.88 6.91
N VAL A 246 -14.98 -11.20 7.09
CA VAL A 246 -15.21 -12.16 6.01
C VAL A 246 -16.65 -12.64 6.04
N TYR A 247 -17.40 -12.35 4.97
CA TYR A 247 -18.83 -12.57 4.92
C TYR A 247 -19.21 -13.44 3.73
N ASN A 248 -20.16 -14.34 3.95
CA ASN A 248 -21.02 -14.87 2.90
C ASN A 248 -22.39 -14.17 2.97
N ARG A 249 -23.31 -14.45 2.04
CA ARG A 249 -24.66 -13.87 2.05
C ARG A 249 -25.34 -13.90 3.41
N ILE A 250 -25.38 -15.06 4.05
CA ILE A 250 -26.14 -15.29 5.29
C ILE A 250 -25.57 -14.43 6.42
N THR A 251 -24.26 -14.52 6.62
CA THR A 251 -23.56 -13.79 7.69
C THR A 251 -23.55 -12.28 7.43
N PHE A 252 -23.46 -11.84 6.17
CA PHE A 252 -23.58 -10.44 5.78
C PHE A 252 -24.98 -9.89 6.13
N GLU A 253 -26.03 -10.56 5.67
CA GLU A 253 -27.41 -10.13 5.92
C GLU A 253 -27.74 -10.13 7.41
N GLN A 254 -27.29 -11.14 8.15
CA GLN A 254 -27.48 -11.21 9.60
C GLN A 254 -26.72 -10.12 10.35
N ARG A 255 -25.44 -9.89 10.01
CA ARG A 255 -24.57 -8.94 10.73
C ARG A 255 -25.00 -7.49 10.54
N PHE A 256 -25.48 -7.16 9.35
CA PHE A 256 -25.89 -5.80 8.99
C PHE A 256 -27.40 -5.60 8.96
N ALA A 257 -28.19 -6.62 9.37
CA ALA A 257 -29.65 -6.61 9.31
C ALA A 257 -30.19 -6.24 7.92
N MET A 258 -29.49 -6.65 6.86
CA MET A 258 -29.90 -6.36 5.49
C MET A 258 -31.05 -7.28 5.06
N GLN A 259 -32.07 -6.69 4.45
CA GLN A 259 -33.25 -7.40 3.97
C GLN A 259 -33.34 -7.34 2.45
N TRP A 260 -33.30 -8.51 1.82
CA TRP A 260 -33.54 -8.65 0.38
C TRP A 260 -35.03 -8.88 0.13
N GLN A 261 -35.64 -7.98 -0.64
CA GLN A 261 -36.98 -8.16 -1.19
C GLN A 261 -36.85 -8.87 -2.53
N GLU A 262 -37.78 -9.78 -2.86
CA GLU A 262 -37.84 -10.48 -4.15
C GLU A 262 -38.76 -9.79 -5.16
#